data_AF-A0A6A5Z5V2-F1
#
_entry.id   AF-A0A6A5Z5V2-F1
#
_cell.length_a   1.000
_cell.length_b   1.000
_cell.length_c   1.000
_cell.angle_alpha   90.00
_cell.angle_beta   90.00
_cell.angle_gamma   90.00
#
_symmetry.space_group_name_H-M   'P 1'
#
loop_
_entity.id
_entity.type
_entity.pdbx_description
1 polymer ?
#
loop_
_entity_poly.entity_id
_entity_poly.type
_entity_poly.pdbx_seq_one_letter_code
_entity_poly.pdbx_strand_id
1 'polypeptide(L)' 'MRLINCKTLELEEFIGPTPYYAILSHTWEKHELSYKDYVSPGPLHLKNGSSKILKTCEVALGDGLLYAWIDTCCI' A
#
# COMPACT_ATOMS: atom_id res chain seq x y z
N MET A 1 6.45 8.73 8.13
CA MET A 1 5.99 8.31 6.78
C MET A 1 5.29 6.97 6.92
N ARG A 2 4.12 6.81 6.30
CA ARG A 2 3.37 5.55 6.35
C ARG A 2 3.68 4.71 5.12
N LEU A 3 3.95 3.43 5.28
CA LEU A 3 4.25 2.49 4.20
C LEU A 3 3.40 1.23 4.36
N ILE A 4 3.14 0.55 3.25
CA ILE A 4 2.49 -0.76 3.24
C ILE A 4 3.58 -1.82 3.27
N ASN A 5 3.54 -2.71 4.24
CA ASN A 5 4.37 -3.91 4.25
C ASN A 5 3.82 -4.89 3.21
N CYS A 6 4.60 -5.21 2.19
CA CYS A 6 4.14 -6.00 1.05
C CYS A 6 3.88 -7.47 1.41
N LYS A 7 4.39 -7.96 2.54
CA LYS A 7 4.16 -9.32 3.03
C LYS A 7 2.91 -9.45 3.88
N THR A 8 2.67 -8.49 4.77
CA THR A 8 1.52 -8.53 5.70
C THR A 8 0.32 -7.76 5.17
N LEU A 9 0.54 -6.85 4.21
CA LEU A 9 -0.42 -5.87 3.73
C LEU A 9 -0.91 -4.94 4.85
N GLU A 10 -0.12 -4.76 5.90
CA GLU A 10 -0.41 -3.83 6.98
C GLU A 10 0.25 -2.47 6.71
N LEU A 11 -0.38 -1.41 7.22
CA LEU A 11 0.21 -0.07 7.20
C LEU A 11 1.12 0.09 8.42
N GLU A 12 2.39 0.40 8.16
CA GLU A 12 3.41 0.65 9.17
C GLU A 12 3.84 2.12 9.12
N GLU A 13 4.07 2.70 10.30
CA GLU A 13 4.49 4.09 10.44
C GLU A 13 5.97 4.18 10.85
N PHE A 14 6.74 4.91 10.04
CA PHE A 14 8.17 5.14 10.25
C PHE A 14 8.42 6.58 10.67
N ILE A 15 8.92 6.76 11.89
CA ILE A 15 9.39 8.05 12.42
C ILE A 15 10.93 8.03 12.35
N GLY A 16 11.52 8.65 11.32
CA GLY A 16 12.97 8.68 11.09
C GLY A 16 13.38 8.05 9.75
N PRO A 17 14.54 7.37 9.66
CA PRO A 17 14.99 6.79 8.40
C PRO A 17 13.98 5.77 7.89
N THR A 18 13.61 5.91 6.62
CA THR A 18 12.62 5.06 5.97
C THR A 18 13.34 3.93 5.24
N PRO A 19 12.78 2.70 5.23
CA PRO A 19 13.36 1.59 4.47
C PRO A 19 13.31 1.91 2.96
N TYR A 20 13.96 1.10 2.13
CA TYR A 20 13.71 1.17 0.69
C TYR A 20 12.28 0.70 0.39
N TYR A 21 11.57 1.44 -0.46
CA TYR A 21 10.18 1.16 -0.83
C TYR A 21 9.94 1.42 -2.31
N ALA A 22 8.99 0.67 -2.88
CA ALA A 22 8.43 0.97 -4.19
C ALA A 22 7.42 2.11 -4.05
N ILE A 23 7.34 2.97 -5.06
CA ILE A 23 6.33 4.04 -5.11
C ILE A 23 5.38 3.74 -6.26
N LEU A 24 4.09 3.71 -5.95
CA LEU A 24 3.05 3.81 -6.96
C LEU A 24 2.48 5.23 -6.93
N SER A 25 2.86 6.02 -7.93
CA SER A 25 2.36 7.38 -8.09
C SER A 25 1.17 7.40 -9.05
N HIS A 26 0.03 7.89 -8.57
CA HIS A 26 -1.16 8.34 -9.30
C HIS A 26 -1.45 7.67 -10.66
N THR A 27 -2.29 6.64 -10.64
CA THR A 27 -3.08 6.19 -11.80
C THR A 27 -4.55 6.26 -11.41
N TRP A 28 -5.25 7.32 -11.85
CA TRP A 28 -6.65 7.56 -11.50
C TRP A 28 -7.53 6.42 -11.99
N GLU A 29 -7.97 5.56 -11.08
CA GLU A 29 -9.07 4.62 -11.32
C GLU A 29 -10.32 5.04 -10.56
N LYS A 30 -11.49 4.59 -11.00
CA LYS A 30 -12.78 4.98 -10.39
C LYS A 30 -12.93 4.53 -8.93
N HIS A 31 -12.15 3.57 -8.47
CA HIS A 31 -12.23 3.00 -7.12
C HIS A 31 -10.84 2.82 -6.54
N GLU A 32 -10.32 3.86 -5.88
CA GLU A 32 -9.08 3.79 -5.12
C GLU A 32 -9.39 3.68 -3.62
N LEU A 33 -8.64 2.85 -2.91
CA LEU A 33 -8.77 2.74 -1.45
C LEU A 33 -8.15 3.96 -0.78
N SER A 34 -8.95 4.65 0.04
CA SER A 34 -8.43 5.65 0.96
C SER A 34 -7.80 5.01 2.20
N TYR A 35 -7.05 5.78 2.98
CA TYR A 35 -6.57 5.33 4.29
C TYR A 35 -7.72 4.82 5.19
N LYS A 36 -8.87 5.50 5.20
CA LYS A 36 -10.04 5.10 6.01
C LYS A 36 -10.59 3.75 5.59
N ASP A 37 -10.65 3.50 4.29
CA ASP A 37 -11.08 2.21 3.76
C ASP A 37 -10.07 1.14 4.13
N TYR A 38 -8.77 1.46 4.11
CA TYR A 38 -7.69 0.54 4.46
C TYR A 38 -7.77 0.08 5.92
N VAL A 39 -7.95 1.00 6.87
CA VAL A 39 -8.02 0.69 8.32
C VAL A 39 -9.37 0.16 8.77
N SER A 40 -10.41 0.21 7.92
CA SER A 40 -11.71 -0.36 8.26
C SER A 40 -11.60 -1.87 8.55
N PRO A 41 -12.43 -2.43 9.45
CA PRO A 41 -12.41 -3.86 9.72
C PRO A 41 -12.68 -4.69 8.46
N GLY A 42 -12.04 -5.85 8.38
CA GLY A 42 -12.23 -6.80 7.28
C GLY A 42 -11.00 -6.91 6.36
N PRO A 43 -10.88 -8.03 5.65
CA PRO A 43 -9.67 -8.34 4.90
C PRO A 43 -9.53 -7.45 3.66
N LEU A 44 -8.31 -6.97 3.41
CA LEU A 44 -8.00 -6.02 2.34
C LEU A 44 -8.48 -6.52 0.96
N HIS A 45 -8.30 -7.81 0.67
CA HIS A 45 -8.67 -8.40 -0.63
C HIS A 45 -10.18 -8.38 -0.93
N LEU A 46 -11.04 -8.16 0.08
CA LEU A 46 -12.49 -7.99 -0.12
C LEU A 46 -12.89 -6.53 -0.34
N LYS A 47 -11.97 -5.58 -0.17
CA LYS A 47 -12.26 -4.15 -0.32
C LYS A 47 -12.14 -3.76 -1.78
N ASN A 48 -13.12 -3.01 -2.29
CA ASN A 48 -13.09 -2.47 -3.65
C ASN A 48 -11.87 -1.55 -3.80
N GLY A 49 -11.10 -1.72 -4.88
CA GLY A 49 -9.86 -0.96 -5.12
C GLY A 49 -8.60 -1.57 -4.49
N SER A 50 -8.69 -2.73 -3.84
CA SER A 50 -7.52 -3.43 -3.26
C SER A 50 -6.59 -4.07 -4.28
N SER A 51 -7.07 -4.40 -5.48
CA SER A 51 -6.29 -5.08 -6.51
C SER A 51 -5.01 -4.32 -6.88
N LYS A 52 -5.08 -2.98 -6.93
CA LYS A 52 -3.95 -2.11 -7.21
C LYS A 52 -2.87 -2.26 -6.12
N ILE A 53 -3.28 -2.25 -4.85
CA ILE A 53 -2.38 -2.42 -3.71
C ILE A 53 -1.70 -3.78 -3.75
N LEU A 54 -2.49 -4.84 -3.95
CA LEU A 54 -1.98 -6.21 -4.05
C LEU A 54 -0.96 -6.34 -5.18
N LYS A 55 -1.26 -5.78 -6.35
CA LYS A 55 -0.37 -5.85 -7.51
C LYS A 55 0.92 -5.06 -7.29
N THR A 56 0.83 -3.89 -6.67
CA THR A 56 2.02 -3.10 -6.30
C THR A 56 2.90 -3.84 -5.32
N CYS A 57 2.30 -4.49 -4.31
CA CYS A 57 3.05 -5.30 -3.35
C CYS A 57 3.71 -6.51 -4.03
N GLU A 58 3.02 -7.16 -4.97
CA GLU A 58 3.58 -8.27 -5.76
C GLU A 58 4.80 -7.82 -6.57
N VAL A 59 4.70 -6.69 -7.28
CA VAL A 59 5.82 -6.13 -8.07
C VAL A 59 6.97 -5.71 -7.16
N ALA A 60 6.69 -5.01 -6.06
CA ALA A 60 7.71 -4.58 -5.10
C ALA A 60 8.49 -5.77 -4.54
N LEU A 61 7.80 -6.86 -4.16
CA LEU A 61 8.44 -8.09 -3.69
C LEU A 61 9.30 -8.77 -4.77
N GLY A 62 8.83 -8.75 -6.03
CA GLY A 62 9.62 -9.22 -7.17
C GLY A 62 10.94 -8.47 -7.36
N ASP A 63 10.94 -7.17 -7.03
CA ASP A 63 12.10 -6.29 -7.08
C ASP A 63 12.94 -6.30 -5.77
N GLY A 64 12.57 -7.13 -4.79
CA GLY A 64 13.26 -7.23 -3.50
C GLY A 64 12.95 -6.09 -2.51
N LEU A 65 11.91 -5.30 -2.78
CA LEU A 65 11.43 -4.22 -1.92
C LEU A 65 10.31 -4.75 -1.00
N LEU A 66 10.49 -4.58 0.31
CA LEU A 66 9.52 -5.06 1.30
C LEU A 66 8.36 -4.09 1.55
N TYR A 67 8.51 -2.84 1.10
CA TYR A 67 7.57 -1.77 1.39
C TYR A 67 7.10 -1.10 0.11
N ALA A 68 5.86 -0.63 0.13
CA ALA A 68 5.29 0.20 -0.92
C ALA A 68 4.68 1.47 -0.32
N TRP A 69 4.76 2.56 -1.07
CA TRP A 69 4.03 3.80 -0.80
C TRP A 69 3.01 4.04 -1.91
N ILE A 70 1.78 4.32 -1.51
CA ILE A 70 0.66 4.59 -2.41
C ILE A 70 -0.03 5.87 -1.93
N ASP A 71 -0.11 6.86 -2.80
CA ASP A 71 -0.67 8.20 -2.53
C ASP A 71 -2.06 8.18 -1.88
N THR A 72 -2.96 7.29 -2.30
CA THR A 72 -4.35 7.27 -1.82
C THR A 72 -4.51 6.85 -0.37
N CYS A 73 -3.57 6.05 0.17
CA CYS A 73 -3.67 5.47 1.52
C CYS A 73 -2.45 5.68 2.42
N CYS A 74 -1.35 6.24 1.89
CA CYS A 74 -0.11 6.51 2.63
C CYS A 74 0.14 8.01 2.92
N ILE A 75 -0.87 8.87 2.70
CA ILE A 75 -0.91 10.29 3.13
C ILE A 75 -1.30 10.43 4.61
#